data_AF-A0A9W6KP43-F1
#
_entry.id   AF-A0A9W6KP43-F1
#
_cell.length_a   1.000
_cell.length_b   1.000
_cell.length_c   1.000
_cell.angle_alpha   90.00
_cell.angle_beta   90.00
_cell.angle_gamma   90.00
#
_symmetry.space_group_name_H-M   'P 1'
#
loop_
_entity.id
_entity.type
_entity.pdbx_description
1 polymer ?
#
loop_
_entity_poly.entity_id
_entity_poly.type
_entity_poly.pdbx_seq_one_letter_code
_entity_poly.pdbx_strand_id
1 'polypeptide(L)' 'MPRGRADMGQAAGGSYGRGVKAIRIHAYGDASVLRLDDIPVPEPAGGEVLVKVAGTSFNPSEIGLRNG' A
#
# COMPACT_ATOMS: atom_id res chain seq x y z
N MET A 1 -8.24 -43.94 1.32
CA MET A 1 -8.15 -42.72 2.15
C MET A 1 -7.39 -41.64 1.39
N PRO A 2 -8.02 -40.66 0.71
CA PRO A 2 -7.28 -39.55 0.12
C PRO A 2 -7.12 -38.41 1.14
N ARG A 3 -5.90 -37.91 1.32
CA ARG A 3 -5.57 -36.76 2.18
C ARG A 3 -6.07 -35.47 1.52
N GLY A 4 -6.87 -34.71 2.26
CA GLY A 4 -7.46 -33.45 1.82
C GLY A 4 -6.40 -32.42 1.46
N ARG A 5 -6.55 -31.83 0.27
CA ARG A 5 -5.88 -30.60 -0.14
C ARG A 5 -6.71 -29.47 0.46
N ALA A 6 -6.20 -28.83 1.50
CA ALA A 6 -6.84 -27.63 2.05
C ALA A 6 -6.75 -26.53 1.00
N ASP A 7 -7.90 -26.22 0.41
CA ASP A 7 -8.17 -24.93 -0.25
C ASP A 7 -8.15 -23.87 0.87
N MET A 8 -6.97 -23.29 1.07
CA MET A 8 -6.76 -22.22 2.03
C MET A 8 -6.65 -20.91 1.26
N GLY A 9 -7.70 -20.09 1.36
CA GLY A 9 -7.52 -18.65 1.20
C GLY A 9 -8.46 -17.90 0.26
N GLN A 10 -9.74 -18.27 0.17
CA GLN A 10 -10.77 -17.22 -0.02
C GLN A 10 -10.89 -16.43 1.29
N ALA A 11 -9.88 -15.64 1.61
CA ALA A 11 -9.92 -14.69 2.72
C ALA A 11 -10.58 -13.40 2.22
N ALA A 12 -11.89 -13.31 2.47
CA ALA A 12 -12.68 -12.08 2.62
C ALA A 12 -12.11 -10.83 1.93
N GLY A 13 -12.46 -10.65 0.66
CA GLY A 13 -12.41 -9.34 0.01
C GLY A 13 -13.40 -8.40 0.71
N GLY A 14 -12.95 -7.74 1.78
CA GLY A 14 -13.68 -6.62 2.36
C GLY A 14 -13.92 -5.56 1.28
N SER A 15 -15.08 -4.91 1.33
CA SER A 15 -15.57 -3.89 0.39
C SER A 15 -14.78 -2.58 0.45
N TYR A 16 -13.46 -2.65 0.57
CA TYR A 16 -12.58 -1.52 0.35
C TYR A 16 -12.54 -1.29 -1.16
N GLY A 17 -13.07 -0.15 -1.61
CA GLY A 17 -13.25 0.17 -3.02
C GLY A 17 -11.96 -0.02 -3.83
N ARG A 18 -12.09 -0.09 -5.17
CA ARG A 18 -11.01 -0.48 -6.09
C ARG A 18 -9.75 0.41 -6.07
N GLY A 19 -9.69 1.47 -5.25
CA GLY A 19 -8.47 2.26 -5.10
C GLY A 19 -8.34 3.01 -3.76
N VAL A 20 -7.11 3.38 -3.45
CA VAL A 20 -6.69 4.21 -2.32
C VAL A 20 -5.95 5.45 -2.81
N LYS A 21 -6.03 6.53 -2.04
CA LYS A 21 -5.23 7.74 -2.29
C LYS A 21 -3.87 7.62 -1.62
N ALA A 22 -2.80 7.88 -2.36
CA ALA A 22 -1.42 7.79 -1.87
C ALA A 22 -0.59 8.98 -2.34
N ILE A 23 0.25 9.53 -1.46
CA ILE A 23 1.28 10.50 -1.85
C ILE A 23 2.47 9.72 -2.45
N ARG A 24 2.84 10.04 -3.69
CA ARG A 24 3.92 9.37 -4.42
C ARG A 24 4.95 10.38 -4.95
N ILE A 25 6.22 9.98 -4.92
CA ILE A 25 7.35 10.70 -5.51
C ILE A 25 7.56 10.15 -6.92
N HIS A 26 7.52 11.03 -7.92
CA HIS A 26 7.67 10.65 -9.33
C HIS A 26 9.00 11.10 -9.96
N ALA A 27 9.70 12.01 -9.31
CA ALA A 27 10.99 12.56 -9.72
C ALA A 27 11.76 13.06 -8.50
N TYR A 28 13.06 13.28 -8.65
CA TYR A 28 13.82 14.01 -7.65
C TYR A 28 13.51 15.51 -7.72
N GLY A 29 13.51 16.19 -6.58
CA GLY A 29 13.25 17.62 -6.49
C GLY A 29 12.66 18.05 -5.16
N ASP A 30 12.14 19.27 -5.12
CA ASP A 30 11.46 19.84 -3.96
C ASP A 30 10.10 19.17 -3.67
N ALA A 31 9.30 19.72 -2.76
CA ALA A 31 8.00 19.14 -2.41
C ALA A 31 7.00 19.07 -3.59
N SER A 32 7.21 19.82 -4.68
CA SER A 32 6.35 19.82 -5.87
C SER A 32 6.33 18.49 -6.63
N VAL A 33 7.29 17.59 -6.36
CA VAL A 33 7.33 16.24 -6.96
C VAL A 33 6.37 15.26 -6.28
N LEU A 34 5.80 15.63 -5.13
CA LEU A 34 4.81 14.84 -4.41
C LEU A 34 3.43 15.00 -5.07
N ARG A 35 2.83 13.89 -5.46
CA ARG A 35 1.49 13.86 -6.07
C ARG A 35 0.56 12.94 -5.31
N LEU A 36 -0.68 13.36 -5.17
CA LEU A 36 -1.75 12.52 -4.63
C LEU A 36 -2.34 11.70 -5.78
N ASP A 37 -2.01 10.42 -5.80
CA ASP A 37 -2.47 9.48 -6.82
C ASP A 37 -3.60 8.59 -6.27
N ASP A 38 -4.54 8.22 -7.13
CA ASP A 38 -5.46 7.11 -6.89
C ASP A 38 -4.84 5.81 -7.46
N ILE A 39 -4.55 4.85 -6.59
CA ILE A 39 -3.90 3.57 -6.95
C ILE A 39 -4.77 2.38 -6.51
N PRO A 40 -4.62 1.17 -7.09
CA PRO A 40 -5.31 -0.01 -6.61
C PRO A 40 -5.01 -0.31 -5.13
N VAL A 41 -5.97 -0.92 -4.43
CA VAL A 41 -5.72 -1.47 -3.09
C VAL A 41 -4.65 -2.57 -3.20
N PRO A 42 -3.56 -2.52 -2.41
CA PRO A 42 -2.54 -3.55 -2.46
C PRO A 42 -3.04 -4.88 -1.88
N GLU A 43 -2.63 -5.98 -2.50
CA GLU A 43 -2.89 -7.33 -1.99
C GLU A 43 -1.72 -7.79 -1.12
N PRO A 44 -1.93 -8.08 0.17
CA PRO A 44 -0.87 -8.57 1.05
C PRO A 44 -0.43 -9.99 0.69
N ALA A 45 0.88 -10.26 0.77
CA ALA A 45 1.43 -11.60 0.62
C ALA A 45 1.28 -12.44 1.92
N GLY A 46 1.73 -13.69 1.88
CA GLY A 46 1.73 -14.57 3.06
C GLY A 46 2.56 -14.00 4.20
N GLY A 47 1.91 -13.73 5.34
CA GLY A 47 2.54 -13.14 6.53
C GLY A 47 2.48 -11.61 6.60
N GLU A 48 1.91 -10.95 5.58
CA GLU A 48 1.66 -9.52 5.58
C GLU A 48 0.21 -9.21 5.98
N VAL A 49 -0.06 -7.94 6.34
CA VAL A 49 -1.41 -7.46 6.66
C VAL A 49 -1.69 -6.15 5.93
N LEU A 50 -2.94 -5.97 5.50
CA LEU A 50 -3.41 -4.71 4.94
C LEU A 50 -3.97 -3.81 6.05
N VAL A 51 -3.46 -2.58 6.15
CA VAL A 51 -3.86 -1.61 7.18
C VAL A 51 -4.59 -0.43 6.56
N LYS A 52 -5.76 -0.09 7.12
CA LYS A 52 -6.43 1.18 6.82
C LYS A 52 -5.80 2.30 7.66
N VAL A 53 -5.02 3.16 7.01
CA VAL A 53 -4.32 4.27 7.66
C VAL A 53 -5.32 5.33 8.14
N ALA A 54 -5.32 5.63 9.44
CA ALA A 54 -6.10 6.74 10.02
C ALA A 54 -5.32 8.07 10.02
N GLY A 55 -3.99 8.00 9.99
CA GLY A 55 -3.07 9.13 9.93
C GLY A 55 -1.63 8.65 9.81
N THR A 56 -0.75 9.54 9.34
CA THR A 56 0.70 9.29 9.20
C THR A 56 1.48 10.53 9.63
N SER A 57 2.79 10.40 9.85
CA SER A 57 3.70 11.51 10.14
C SER A 57 4.38 12.04 8.87
N PHE A 58 5.04 13.19 9.01
CA PHE A 58 6.11 13.64 8.12
C PHE A 58 7.44 13.46 8.87
N ASN A 59 8.41 12.81 8.24
CA ASN A 59 9.71 12.49 8.79
C ASN A 59 10.83 13.10 7.92
N PRO A 60 11.96 13.52 8.52
CA PRO A 60 13.08 14.10 7.77
C PRO A 60 13.66 13.17 6.68
N SER A 61 13.50 11.85 6.83
CA SER A 61 13.93 10.84 5.84
C SER A 61 13.34 11.07 4.45
N GLU A 62 12.13 11.61 4.36
CA GLU A 62 11.49 11.85 3.06
C GLU A 62 12.19 12.93 2.25
N ILE A 63 12.87 13.89 2.91
CA ILE A 63 13.68 14.90 2.23
C ILE A 63 14.85 14.24 1.51
N GLY A 64 15.53 13.30 2.19
CA GLY A 64 16.61 12.53 1.58
C GLY A 64 16.11 11.72 0.38
N LEU A 65 15.03 10.96 0.56
CA LEU A 65 14.46 10.11 -0.48
C LEU A 65 14.13 10.87 -1.78
N ARG A 66 13.61 12.10 -1.69
CA ARG A 66 13.25 12.90 -2.87
C ARG A 66 14.38 13.76 -3.45
N ASN A 67 15.51 13.90 -2.77
CA ASN A 67 16.62 14.71 -3.27
C ASN A 67 17.57 13.93 -4.20
N GLY A 68 17.46 12.60 -4.26
CA GLY A 68 18.40 11.72 -4.97
C GLY A 68 19.62 11.40 -4.15
#